data_AF-A0A6M1R0H3-F1
#
_entry.id   AF-A0A6M1R0H3-F1
#
_cell.length_a   1.000
_cell.length_b   1.000
_cell.length_c   1.000
_cell.angle_alpha   90.00
_cell.angle_beta   90.00
_cell.angle_gamma   90.00
#
_symmetry.space_group_name_H-M   'P 1'
#
loop_
_entity.id
_entity.type
_entity.pdbx_description
1 polymer ?
#
loop_
_entity_poly.entity_id
_entity_poly.type
_entity_poly.pdbx_seq_one_letter_code
_entity_poly.pdbx_strand_id
1 'polypeptide(L)'
;MKLFVRLAVIVGGSILFSIATDLIFRTEDATIGAGLLYFALLLTVSGLWGLWDGYHAKRLAPVFVRWALVAGAVGLSGPFRIWFEDGRDVGVLWSDLWNLTPFLAGLVVVPAAVGIGIGYAFGRGGGSVRNGASHHPAL
;
A
#
# COMPACT_ATOMS: atom_id res chain seq x y z
N MET A 1 2.78 16.61 -3.04
CA MET A 1 4.06 15.98 -2.64
C MET A 1 3.89 14.59 -2.01
N LYS A 2 3.13 14.41 -0.91
CA LYS A 2 3.00 13.09 -0.23
C LYS A 2 2.50 11.94 -1.13
N LEU A 3 1.61 12.22 -2.09
CA LEU A 3 1.12 11.20 -3.04
C LEU A 3 2.21 10.72 -4.01
N PHE A 4 2.96 11.67 -4.60
CA PHE A 4 4.04 11.36 -5.55
C PHE A 4 5.16 10.56 -4.90
N VAL A 5 5.52 10.87 -3.65
CA VAL A 5 6.51 10.08 -2.89
C VAL A 5 6.03 8.63 -2.69
N ARG A 6 4.73 8.42 -2.42
CA ARG A 6 4.18 7.06 -2.27
C ARG A 6 4.13 6.30 -3.57
N LEU A 7 3.74 6.95 -4.65
CA LEU A 7 3.78 6.36 -5.97
C LEU A 7 5.23 5.98 -6.31
N ALA A 8 6.19 6.87 -6.07
CA ALA A 8 7.60 6.56 -6.31
C ALA A 8 8.12 5.39 -5.44
N VAL A 9 7.77 5.34 -4.16
CA VAL A 9 8.24 4.26 -3.27
C VAL A 9 7.55 2.93 -3.58
N ILE A 10 6.23 2.93 -3.78
CA ILE A 10 5.47 1.70 -3.96
C ILE A 10 5.59 1.21 -5.39
N VAL A 11 5.32 2.04 -6.40
CA VAL A 11 5.45 1.65 -7.82
C VAL A 11 6.91 1.46 -8.19
N GLY A 12 7.78 2.38 -7.80
CA GLY A 12 9.23 2.26 -8.06
C GLY A 12 9.84 1.08 -7.31
N GLY A 13 9.43 0.85 -6.05
CA GLY A 13 9.85 -0.32 -5.27
C GLY A 13 9.37 -1.64 -5.87
N SER A 14 8.14 -1.70 -6.38
CA SER A 14 7.61 -2.87 -7.09
C SER A 14 8.39 -3.17 -8.38
N ILE A 15 8.73 -2.14 -9.15
CA ILE A 15 9.53 -2.30 -10.38
C ILE A 15 10.95 -2.77 -10.03
N LEU A 16 11.60 -2.12 -9.07
CA LEU A 16 12.95 -2.48 -8.60
C LEU A 16 13.00 -3.91 -8.05
N PHE A 17 12.01 -4.28 -7.24
CA PHE A 17 11.90 -5.62 -6.70
C PHE A 17 11.81 -6.65 -7.83
N SER A 18 10.98 -6.38 -8.85
CA SER A 18 10.82 -7.32 -9.94
C SER A 18 12.07 -7.46 -10.82
N ILE A 19 12.76 -6.35 -11.10
CA ILE A 19 14.05 -6.39 -11.82
C ILE A 19 15.09 -7.16 -11.01
N ALA A 20 15.16 -6.92 -9.70
CA ALA A 20 16.09 -7.59 -8.81
C ALA A 20 15.82 -9.10 -8.76
N THR A 21 14.55 -9.52 -8.68
CA THR A 21 14.20 -10.94 -8.68
C THR A 21 14.48 -11.61 -10.02
N ASP A 22 14.25 -10.94 -11.15
CA ASP A 22 14.60 -11.49 -12.48
C ASP A 22 16.12 -11.64 -12.65
N LEU A 23 16.92 -10.74 -12.07
CA LEU A 23 18.38 -10.84 -12.09
C LEU A 23 18.91 -11.96 -11.20
N ILE A 24 18.30 -12.14 -10.01
CA ILE A 24 18.79 -13.06 -8.98
C ILE A 24 18.29 -14.50 -9.21
N PHE A 25 17.04 -14.67 -9.65
CA PHE A 25 16.36 -15.98 -9.75
C PHE A 25 16.19 -16.47 -11.19
N ARG A 26 17.01 -15.97 -12.11
CA ARG A 26 16.96 -16.17 -13.58
C ARG A 26 16.93 -17.63 -14.06
N THR A 27 17.07 -18.62 -13.18
CA THR A 27 17.22 -20.05 -13.48
C THR A 27 16.26 -20.97 -12.74
N GLU A 28 15.36 -20.47 -11.88
CA GLU A 28 14.40 -21.32 -11.17
C GLU A 28 12.98 -21.15 -11.73
N ASP A 29 12.46 -22.23 -12.33
CA ASP A 29 11.08 -22.34 -12.78
C ASP A 29 10.13 -22.07 -11.59
N ALA A 30 9.43 -20.94 -11.64
CA ALA A 30 8.43 -20.49 -10.67
C ALA A 30 8.93 -20.36 -9.20
N THR A 31 9.59 -19.24 -8.89
CA THR A 31 9.91 -18.86 -7.51
C THR A 31 8.67 -18.38 -6.74
N ILE A 32 7.89 -19.33 -6.21
CA ILE A 32 6.82 -19.09 -5.22
C ILE A 32 7.30 -18.14 -4.10
N GLY A 33 8.57 -18.26 -3.71
CA GLY A 33 9.22 -17.39 -2.72
C GLY A 33 9.31 -15.91 -3.12
N ALA A 34 9.52 -15.59 -4.40
CA ALA A 34 9.58 -14.21 -4.88
C ALA A 34 8.20 -13.53 -4.79
N GLY A 35 7.14 -14.26 -5.16
CA GLY A 35 5.76 -13.81 -4.99
C GLY A 35 5.39 -13.59 -3.52
N LEU A 36 5.81 -14.50 -2.63
CA LEU A 36 5.54 -14.38 -1.19
C LEU A 36 6.27 -13.19 -0.56
N LEU A 37 7.52 -12.93 -0.97
CA LEU A 37 8.28 -11.77 -0.54
C LEU A 37 7.66 -10.46 -1.04
N TYR A 38 7.21 -10.42 -2.29
CA TYR A 38 6.50 -9.27 -2.84
C TYR A 38 5.21 -8.98 -2.07
N PHE A 39 4.43 -10.03 -1.80
CA PHE A 39 3.23 -9.96 -0.97
C PHE A 39 3.53 -9.41 0.43
N ALA A 40 4.54 -9.95 1.11
CA ALA A 40 4.92 -9.53 2.46
C ALA A 40 5.38 -8.06 2.48
N LEU A 41 6.14 -7.64 1.46
CA LEU A 41 6.60 -6.26 1.29
C LEU A 41 5.41 -5.31 1.12
N LEU A 42 4.51 -5.60 0.18
CA LEU A 42 3.31 -4.79 -0.05
C LEU A 42 2.49 -4.67 1.23
N LEU A 43 2.21 -5.79 1.90
CA LEU A 43 1.42 -5.83 3.13
C LEU A 43 2.06 -4.98 4.24
N THR A 44 3.36 -5.13 4.45
CA THR A 44 4.10 -4.41 5.49
C THR A 44 4.14 -2.91 5.22
N VAL A 45 4.53 -2.51 4.01
CA VAL A 45 4.66 -1.09 3.65
C VAL A 45 3.30 -0.39 3.67
N SER A 46 2.27 -1.01 3.07
CA SER A 46 0.93 -0.41 3.03
C SER A 46 0.26 -0.38 4.40
N GLY A 47 0.43 -1.43 5.21
CA GLY A 47 -0.06 -1.47 6.59
C GLY A 47 0.59 -0.42 7.50
N LEU A 48 1.93 -0.38 7.55
CA LEU A 48 2.65 0.57 8.42
C LEU A 48 2.45 2.02 8.00
N TRP A 49 2.41 2.29 6.70
CA TRP A 49 2.20 3.64 6.21
C TRP A 49 0.73 4.06 6.35
N GLY A 50 -0.21 3.13 6.18
CA GLY A 50 -1.61 3.32 6.52
C GLY A 50 -1.80 3.66 8.00
N LEU A 51 -1.11 2.94 8.89
CA LEU A 51 -1.08 3.20 10.33
C LEU A 51 -0.61 4.62 10.65
N TRP A 52 0.53 5.01 10.09
CA TRP A 52 1.08 6.35 10.26
C TRP A 52 0.09 7.42 9.78
N ASP A 53 -0.55 7.20 8.64
CA ASP A 53 -1.54 8.12 8.09
C ASP A 53 -2.78 8.24 8.95
N GLY A 54 -3.32 7.12 9.42
CA GLY A 54 -4.47 7.09 10.32
C GLY A 54 -4.20 7.89 11.58
N TYR A 55 -3.01 7.68 12.18
CA TYR A 55 -2.60 8.37 13.40
C TYR A 55 -2.54 9.89 13.24
N HIS A 56 -2.09 10.38 12.08
CA HIS A 56 -1.99 11.81 11.79
C HIS A 56 -3.22 12.40 11.10
N ALA A 57 -4.27 11.61 10.87
CA ALA A 57 -5.43 12.04 10.10
C ALA A 57 -6.39 12.90 10.93
N LYS A 58 -6.65 14.12 10.46
CA LYS A 58 -7.78 14.93 10.96
C LYS A 58 -9.13 14.46 10.41
N ARG A 59 -9.14 13.87 9.21
CA ARG A 59 -10.31 13.32 8.51
C ARG A 59 -9.90 12.04 7.77
N LEU A 60 -10.71 10.99 7.86
CA LEU A 60 -10.43 9.67 7.27
C LEU A 60 -10.65 9.63 5.76
N ALA A 61 -11.76 10.21 5.26
CA ALA A 61 -12.13 10.18 3.84
C ALA A 61 -10.97 10.54 2.87
N PRO A 62 -10.22 11.64 3.04
CA PRO A 62 -9.11 11.96 2.12
C PRO A 62 -7.94 10.98 2.21
N VAL A 63 -7.78 10.26 3.32
CA VAL A 63 -6.73 9.23 3.47
C VAL A 63 -7.13 7.99 2.70
N PHE A 64 -8.38 7.53 2.83
CA PHE A 64 -8.91 6.41 2.05
C PHE A 64 -8.88 6.67 0.55
N VAL A 65 -9.29 7.87 0.09
CA VAL A 65 -9.23 8.25 -1.33
C VAL A 65 -7.80 8.18 -1.86
N ARG A 66 -6.81 8.65 -1.09
CA ARG A 66 -5.40 8.56 -1.49
C ARG A 66 -4.93 7.11 -1.62
N TRP A 67 -5.29 6.25 -0.68
CA TRP A 67 -4.91 4.84 -0.73
C TRP A 67 -5.63 4.07 -1.84
N ALA A 68 -6.87 4.41 -2.15
CA ALA A 68 -7.57 3.89 -3.32
C ALA A 68 -6.83 4.24 -4.62
N LEU A 69 -6.33 5.47 -4.76
CA LEU A 69 -5.53 5.88 -5.93
C LEU A 69 -4.20 5.13 -6.00
N VAL A 70 -3.50 4.95 -4.87
CA VAL A 70 -2.24 4.17 -4.83
C VAL A 70 -2.50 2.72 -5.24
N ALA A 71 -3.54 2.09 -4.70
CA ALA A 71 -3.89 0.73 -5.03
C ALA A 71 -4.32 0.57 -6.49
N GLY A 72 -5.04 1.53 -7.05
CA GLY A 72 -5.34 1.56 -8.48
C GLY A 72 -4.06 1.60 -9.32
N ALA A 73 -3.11 2.47 -8.98
CA ALA A 73 -1.83 2.54 -9.69
C ALA A 73 -1.02 1.24 -9.58
N VAL A 74 -0.97 0.60 -8.41
CA VAL A 74 -0.29 -0.68 -8.22
C VAL A 74 -0.99 -1.80 -8.96
N GLY A 75 -2.32 -1.87 -8.89
CA GLY A 75 -3.12 -2.86 -9.61
C GLY A 75 -2.93 -2.78 -11.12
N LEU A 76 -2.88 -1.55 -11.65
CA LEU A 76 -2.66 -1.31 -13.08
C LEU A 76 -1.21 -1.55 -13.51
N SER A 77 -0.23 -1.51 -12.61
CA SER A 77 1.18 -1.68 -12.98
C SER A 77 1.49 -3.05 -13.61
N GLY A 78 0.81 -4.12 -13.16
CA GLY A 78 0.97 -5.47 -13.72
C GLY A 78 0.51 -5.57 -15.18
N PRO A 79 -0.78 -5.33 -15.49
CA PRO A 79 -1.29 -5.43 -16.85
C PRO A 79 -0.57 -4.49 -17.83
N PHE A 80 -0.24 -3.26 -17.39
CA PHE A 80 0.51 -2.33 -18.25
C PHE A 80 1.91 -2.83 -18.56
N ARG A 81 2.60 -3.46 -17.60
CA ARG A 81 3.92 -4.03 -17.85
C ARG A 81 3.86 -5.17 -18.86
N ILE A 82 2.95 -6.14 -18.66
CA ILE A 82 2.76 -7.29 -19.58
C ILE A 82 2.45 -6.79 -20.99
N TRP A 83 1.60 -5.77 -21.13
CA TRP A 83 1.29 -5.13 -22.40
C TRP A 83 2.51 -4.56 -23.14
N PHE A 84 3.51 -4.07 -22.41
CA PHE A 84 4.75 -3.54 -23.00
C PHE A 84 5.82 -4.63 -23.23
N GLU A 85 5.82 -5.71 -22.46
CA GLU A 85 6.83 -6.79 -22.52
C GLU A 85 6.46 -7.92 -23.50
N ASP A 86 5.22 -8.43 -23.45
CA ASP A 86 4.81 -9.68 -24.13
C ASP A 86 3.99 -9.47 -25.42
N GLY A 87 3.68 -8.21 -25.76
CA GLY A 87 2.96 -7.82 -26.97
C GLY A 87 1.53 -7.35 -26.71
N ARG A 88 1.00 -6.58 -27.68
CA ARG A 88 -0.27 -5.85 -27.56
C ARG A 88 -1.49 -6.74 -27.79
N ASP A 89 -1.67 -7.78 -26.98
CA ASP A 89 -2.88 -8.60 -26.98
C ASP A 89 -3.95 -7.99 -26.06
N VAL A 90 -5.01 -7.46 -26.68
CA VAL A 90 -6.11 -6.78 -25.99
C VAL A 90 -6.91 -7.76 -25.12
N GLY A 91 -6.99 -9.03 -25.50
CA GLY A 91 -7.67 -10.08 -24.73
C GLY A 91 -6.93 -10.41 -23.45
N VAL A 92 -5.61 -10.52 -23.50
CA VAL A 92 -4.76 -10.73 -22.32
C VAL A 92 -4.82 -9.51 -21.40
N LEU A 93 -4.67 -8.30 -21.94
CA LEU A 93 -4.78 -7.06 -21.16
C LEU A 93 -6.12 -6.95 -20.44
N TRP A 94 -7.23 -7.27 -21.13
CA TRP A 94 -8.56 -7.24 -20.54
C TRP A 94 -8.72 -8.28 -19.43
N SER A 95 -8.21 -9.49 -19.65
CA SER A 95 -8.19 -10.56 -18.63
C SER A 95 -7.41 -10.13 -17.38
N ASP A 96 -6.24 -9.53 -17.55
CA ASP A 96 -5.39 -9.08 -16.44
C ASP A 96 -5.98 -7.87 -15.70
N LEU A 97 -6.67 -6.99 -16.43
CA LEU A 97 -7.45 -5.90 -15.83
C LEU A 97 -8.56 -6.41 -14.93
N TRP A 98 -9.22 -7.51 -15.30
CA TRP A 98 -10.33 -8.07 -14.52
C TRP A 98 -9.90 -9.01 -13.40
N ASN A 99 -8.79 -9.72 -13.55
CA ASN A 99 -8.35 -10.73 -12.59
C ASN A 99 -7.19 -10.25 -11.71
N LEU A 100 -6.14 -9.69 -12.34
CA LEU A 100 -4.88 -9.39 -11.68
C LEU A 100 -4.90 -8.01 -10.99
N THR A 101 -5.54 -7.02 -11.62
CA THR A 101 -5.69 -5.66 -11.05
C THR A 101 -6.43 -5.64 -9.71
N PRO A 102 -7.63 -6.25 -9.55
CA PRO A 102 -8.33 -6.20 -8.26
C PRO A 102 -7.59 -6.97 -7.17
N PHE A 103 -6.88 -8.05 -7.51
CA PHE A 103 -6.05 -8.78 -6.57
C PHE A 103 -4.91 -7.90 -6.03
N LEU A 104 -4.10 -7.32 -6.93
CA LEU A 104 -3.00 -6.44 -6.55
C LEU A 104 -3.47 -5.16 -5.85
N ALA A 105 -4.58 -4.57 -6.29
CA ALA A 105 -5.18 -3.43 -5.62
C ALA A 105 -5.65 -3.82 -4.21
N GLY A 106 -6.26 -4.99 -4.04
CA GLY A 106 -6.67 -5.53 -2.74
C GLY A 106 -5.51 -5.71 -1.77
N LEU A 107 -4.35 -6.19 -2.27
CA LEU A 107 -3.12 -6.33 -1.49
C LEU A 107 -2.57 -5.00 -0.93
N VAL A 108 -3.01 -3.87 -1.48
CA VAL A 108 -2.62 -2.54 -1.01
C VAL A 108 -3.74 -1.89 -0.20
N VAL A 109 -4.98 -1.90 -0.69
CA VAL A 109 -6.11 -1.23 -0.01
C VAL A 109 -6.40 -1.86 1.34
N VAL A 110 -6.45 -3.20 1.41
CA VAL A 110 -6.89 -3.90 2.63
C VAL A 110 -5.95 -3.64 3.80
N PRO A 111 -4.64 -3.96 3.73
CA PRO A 111 -3.70 -3.65 4.81
C PRO A 111 -3.60 -2.16 5.11
N ALA A 112 -3.65 -1.28 4.10
CA ALA A 112 -3.68 0.17 4.33
C ALA A 112 -4.92 0.60 5.12
N ALA A 113 -6.11 0.09 4.77
CA ALA A 113 -7.36 0.38 5.45
C ALA A 113 -7.32 -0.07 6.92
N VAL A 114 -6.80 -1.28 7.17
CA VAL A 114 -6.60 -1.81 8.52
C VAL A 114 -5.65 -0.91 9.30
N GLY A 115 -4.49 -0.56 8.72
CA GLY A 115 -3.53 0.36 9.31
C GLY A 115 -4.18 1.70 9.66
N ILE A 116 -4.87 2.33 8.71
CA ILE A 116 -5.55 3.62 8.90
C ILE A 116 -6.53 3.55 10.07
N GLY A 117 -7.36 2.49 10.13
CA GLY A 117 -8.33 2.31 11.21
C GLY A 117 -7.67 2.23 12.59
N ILE A 118 -6.63 1.40 12.72
CA ILE A 118 -5.86 1.24 13.96
C ILE A 118 -5.19 2.57 14.34
N GLY A 119 -4.52 3.22 13.39
CA GLY A 119 -3.78 4.46 13.63
C GLY A 119 -4.71 5.58 14.08
N TYR A 120 -5.87 5.71 13.44
CA TYR A 120 -6.86 6.72 13.79
C TYR A 120 -7.43 6.53 15.19
N ALA A 121 -7.69 5.29 15.59
CA ALA A 121 -8.15 4.97 16.95
C ALA A 121 -7.12 5.41 18.00
N PHE A 122 -5.84 5.13 17.78
CA PHE A 122 -4.76 5.56 18.67
C PHE A 122 -4.56 7.09 18.68
N GLY A 123 -4.65 7.75 17.54
CA GLY A 123 -4.47 9.21 17.41
C GLY A 123 -5.56 10.01 18.12
N ARG A 124 -6.81 9.49 18.19
CA ARG A 124 -7.91 10.13 18.92
C ARG A 124 -7.96 9.75 20.41
N GLY A 125 -7.65 8.50 20.75
CA GLY A 125 -7.65 8.02 22.14
C GLY A 125 -6.54 8.62 23.02
N GLY A 126 -5.39 8.97 22.42
CA GLY A 126 -4.25 9.56 23.15
C GLY A 126 -4.44 11.01 23.62
N GLY A 127 -5.47 11.73 23.16
CA GLY A 127 -5.73 13.12 23.53
C GLY A 127 -6.50 13.32 24.84
N SER A 128 -7.06 12.25 25.43
CA SER A 128 -7.95 12.36 26.60
C SER A 128 -7.26 12.18 27.97
N VAL A 129 -5.95 11.91 28.02
CA VAL A 129 -5.25 11.54 29.27
C VAL A 129 -4.35 12.66 29.80
N ARG A 130 -4.66 13.94 29.54
CA ARG A 130 -3.77 15.05 29.93
C ARG A 130 -4.43 16.31 30.51
N ASN A 131 -5.56 16.18 31.21
CA ASN A 131 -6.14 17.30 31.99
C ASN A 131 -6.76 16.83 33.32
N GLY A 132 -6.02 16.03 34.08
CA GLY A 132 -6.42 15.57 35.42
C GLY A 132 -5.37 15.83 36.50
N ALA A 133 -4.54 16.89 36.35
CA ALA A 133 -3.53 17.23 37.35
C ALA A 133 -3.83 18.58 38.02
N SER A 134 -4.25 18.46 39.28
CA SER A 134 -4.14 19.42 40.39
C SER A 134 -4.81 20.79 40.28
N HIS A 135 -6.08 20.85 40.70
CA HIS A 135 -6.56 22.00 41.47
C HIS A 135 -5.86 21.97 42.84
N HIS A 136 -4.78 22.73 42.98
CA HIS A 136 -4.32 23.19 44.29
C HIS A 136 -5.12 24.47 44.63
N PRO A 137 -5.96 24.48 45.68
CA PRO A 137 -6.45 25.73 46.21
C PRO A 137 -5.29 26.42 46.92
N ALA A 138 -4.89 27.60 46.41
CA ALA A 138 -4.08 28.54 47.18
C ALA A 138 -4.99 29.18 48.24
N LEU A 139 -4.46 29.22 49.46
CA LEU A 139 -5.05 29.79 50.67
C LEU A 139 -5.49 31.24 50.50
#